data_AF-A0A162UYW0-F1
#
_entry.id   AF-A0A162UYW0-F1
#
_cell.length_a   1.000
_cell.length_b   1.000
_cell.length_c   1.000
_cell.angle_alpha   90.00
_cell.angle_beta   90.00
_cell.angle_gamma   90.00
#
_symmetry.space_group_name_H-M   'P 1'
#
loop_
_entity.id
_entity.type
_entity.pdbx_description
1 polymer ?
#
loop_
_entity_poly.entity_id
_entity_poly.type
_entity_poly.pdbx_seq_one_letter_code
_entity_poly.pdbx_strand_id
1 'polypeptide(L)'
;MHSRDEYREIITDAVCGRGSKYSQHTYTIHTANRPTTIGGCWVMNHSCEGILIDETVEVRGRFDTNVWYSYNDNSETAVAKDTVSYVEQISLQGLDPNCARDDLSVHVKVKQQPNCVDATIVDDHSEILVRVETEWLVEVIGPTKVWVLTMTPSHKKDSFDIESSSLEESSL
;
A
#
# COMPACT_ATOMS: atom_id res chain seq x y z
N MET A 1 11.18 -19.13 -49.15
CA MET A 1 9.99 -19.45 -48.33
C MET A 1 10.16 -18.72 -47.02
N HIS A 2 9.40 -17.65 -46.76
CA HIS A 2 9.52 -16.88 -45.52
C HIS A 2 9.01 -17.74 -44.36
N SER A 3 9.79 -17.82 -43.28
CA SER A 3 9.36 -18.46 -42.03
C SER A 3 8.03 -17.85 -41.63
N ARG A 4 7.02 -18.68 -41.37
CA ARG A 4 5.73 -18.22 -40.85
C ARG A 4 6.00 -17.74 -39.42
N ASP A 5 5.78 -16.47 -39.16
CA ASP A 5 5.81 -15.94 -37.80
C ASP A 5 4.68 -16.64 -37.02
N GLU A 6 5.04 -17.50 -36.09
CA GLU A 6 4.10 -18.20 -35.22
C GLU A 6 4.06 -17.48 -33.88
N TYR A 7 2.86 -17.22 -33.35
CA TYR A 7 2.71 -16.69 -32.01
C TYR A 7 2.38 -17.82 -31.05
N ARG A 8 2.88 -17.72 -29.81
CA ARG A 8 2.40 -18.54 -28.70
C ARG A 8 1.71 -17.66 -27.68
N GLU A 9 0.60 -18.15 -27.17
CA GLU A 9 -0.09 -17.57 -26.02
C GLU A 9 0.52 -18.14 -24.74
N ILE A 10 0.89 -17.26 -23.82
CA ILE A 10 1.35 -17.60 -22.47
C ILE A 10 0.30 -17.10 -21.49
N ILE A 11 -0.14 -17.98 -20.59
CA ILE A 11 -0.98 -17.62 -19.44
C ILE A 11 -0.06 -17.52 -18.22
N THR A 12 -0.09 -16.40 -17.53
CA THR A 12 0.76 -16.12 -16.36
C THR A 12 0.08 -15.13 -15.43
N ASP A 13 0.46 -15.14 -14.16
CA ASP A 13 0.14 -14.04 -13.25
C ASP A 13 1.03 -12.84 -13.54
N ALA A 14 0.43 -11.66 -13.63
CA ALA A 14 1.13 -10.40 -13.83
C ALA A 14 0.43 -9.26 -13.10
N VAL A 15 1.12 -8.13 -12.94
CA VAL A 15 0.49 -6.90 -12.50
C VAL A 15 -0.45 -6.42 -13.60
N CYS A 16 -1.75 -6.57 -13.36
CA CYS A 16 -2.83 -6.18 -14.26
C CYS A 16 -3.31 -4.74 -14.04
N GLY A 17 -2.88 -4.05 -12.99
CA GLY A 17 -3.27 -2.67 -12.73
C GLY A 17 -2.46 -2.05 -11.60
N ARG A 18 -2.26 -0.73 -11.67
CA ARG A 18 -1.52 0.02 -10.64
C ARG A 18 -2.23 1.29 -10.26
N GLY A 19 -2.14 1.68 -8.99
CA GLY A 19 -2.63 2.96 -8.51
C GLY A 19 -1.67 3.56 -7.50
N SER A 20 -1.72 4.88 -7.34
CA SER A 20 -1.02 5.56 -6.26
C SER A 20 -1.86 6.72 -5.74
N LYS A 21 -1.69 7.03 -4.47
CA LYS A 21 -2.35 8.17 -3.84
C LYS A 21 -1.50 8.70 -2.70
N TYR A 22 -1.37 10.02 -2.65
CA TYR A 22 -0.94 10.76 -1.47
C TYR A 22 -2.16 11.41 -0.85
N SER A 23 -2.31 11.35 0.47
CA SER A 23 -3.36 12.06 1.18
C SER A 23 -2.86 12.73 2.45
N GLN A 24 -3.62 13.74 2.88
CA GLN A 24 -3.50 14.38 4.18
C GLN A 24 -4.88 14.46 4.80
N HIS A 25 -5.02 13.92 6.00
CA HIS A 25 -6.26 13.93 6.75
C HIS A 25 -6.04 14.52 8.13
N THR A 26 -7.04 15.24 8.63
CA THR A 26 -7.05 15.77 9.99
C THR A 26 -7.95 14.93 10.86
N TYR A 27 -7.42 14.44 11.97
CA TYR A 27 -8.13 13.65 12.97
C TYR A 27 -8.26 14.43 14.27
N THR A 28 -9.39 14.26 14.95
CA THR A 28 -9.68 14.95 16.21
C THR A 28 -9.37 14.02 17.37
N ILE A 29 -8.44 14.41 18.22
CA ILE A 29 -7.99 13.63 19.37
C ILE A 29 -8.48 14.31 20.64
N HIS A 30 -9.34 13.61 21.38
CA HIS A 30 -9.90 14.14 22.63
C HIS A 30 -8.87 14.05 23.76
N THR A 31 -8.81 15.11 24.58
CA THR A 31 -7.91 15.16 25.74
C THR A 31 -8.69 15.07 27.05
N ALA A 32 -8.13 14.37 28.05
CA ALA A 32 -8.73 14.29 29.37
C ALA A 32 -8.58 15.60 30.17
N ASN A 33 -7.53 16.37 29.88
CA ASN A 33 -7.25 17.68 30.48
C ASN A 33 -7.25 18.75 29.38
N ARG A 34 -7.45 20.01 29.77
CA ARG A 34 -7.37 21.15 28.84
C ARG A 34 -5.92 21.38 28.42
N PRO A 35 -5.52 21.13 27.16
CA PRO A 35 -4.13 21.23 26.76
C PRO A 35 -3.71 22.70 26.61
N THR A 36 -2.47 22.99 26.98
CA THR A 36 -1.84 24.32 26.87
C THR A 36 -0.78 24.35 25.78
N THR A 37 0.16 23.39 25.79
CA THR A 37 1.23 23.30 24.79
C THR A 37 1.37 21.86 24.30
N ILE A 38 1.56 21.67 23.00
CA ILE A 38 1.86 20.35 22.42
C ILE A 38 3.36 20.11 22.50
N GLY A 39 3.75 19.01 23.14
CA GLY A 39 5.15 18.55 23.23
C GLY A 39 5.57 17.67 22.06
N GLY A 40 4.61 17.00 21.41
CA GLY A 40 4.84 16.19 20.22
C GLY A 40 3.66 15.31 19.89
N CYS A 41 3.63 14.80 18.65
CA CYS A 41 2.64 13.83 18.20
C CYS A 41 3.35 12.70 17.45
N TRP A 42 3.01 11.46 17.81
CA TRP A 42 3.60 10.27 17.23
C TRP A 42 2.51 9.38 16.66
N VAL A 43 2.68 8.94 15.42
CA VAL A 43 1.81 7.98 14.75
C VAL A 43 2.54 6.64 14.67
N MET A 44 1.89 5.54 15.05
CA MET A 44 2.51 4.22 15.17
C MET A 44 1.53 3.08 14.94
N ASN A 45 2.05 1.84 14.90
CA ASN A 45 1.26 0.62 14.78
C ASN A 45 0.31 0.61 13.57
N HIS A 46 0.76 1.21 12.46
CA HIS A 46 -0.01 1.24 11.22
C HIS A 46 -0.20 -0.17 10.66
N SER A 47 -1.43 -0.48 10.25
CA SER A 47 -1.78 -1.67 9.48
C SER A 47 -2.83 -1.30 8.45
N CYS A 48 -2.79 -1.93 7.28
CA CYS A 48 -3.82 -1.77 6.26
C CYS A 48 -3.93 -3.01 5.38
N GLU A 49 -5.10 -3.14 4.77
CA GLU A 49 -5.43 -4.11 3.73
C GLU A 49 -6.13 -3.41 2.57
N GLY A 50 -6.05 -3.99 1.38
CA GLY A 50 -6.68 -3.46 0.16
C GLY A 50 -7.65 -4.45 -0.44
N ILE A 51 -8.78 -3.95 -0.92
CA ILE A 51 -9.78 -4.73 -1.63
C ILE A 51 -10.05 -4.04 -2.97
N LEU A 52 -10.09 -4.81 -4.05
CA LEU A 52 -10.50 -4.29 -5.36
C LEU A 52 -12.02 -4.18 -5.41
N ILE A 53 -12.52 -2.99 -5.73
CA ILE A 53 -13.93 -2.69 -5.98
C ILE A 53 -14.00 -2.00 -7.33
N ASP A 54 -14.54 -2.71 -8.32
CA ASP A 54 -14.57 -2.29 -9.73
C ASP A 54 -13.17 -1.93 -10.26
N GLU A 55 -12.91 -0.65 -10.52
CA GLU A 55 -11.63 -0.12 -11.02
C GLU A 55 -10.83 0.63 -9.95
N THR A 56 -11.19 0.47 -8.68
CA THR A 56 -10.60 1.19 -7.55
C THR A 56 -10.18 0.20 -6.47
N VAL A 57 -9.00 0.40 -5.88
CA VAL A 57 -8.62 -0.29 -4.65
C VAL A 57 -9.06 0.54 -3.45
N GLU A 58 -9.90 -0.06 -2.61
CA GLU A 58 -10.25 0.49 -1.30
C GLU A 58 -9.26 -0.03 -0.27
N VAL A 59 -8.41 0.86 0.24
CA VAL A 59 -7.44 0.60 1.31
C VAL A 59 -8.10 0.92 2.64
N ARG A 60 -8.26 -0.09 3.50
CA ARG A 60 -8.76 0.06 4.86
C ARG A 60 -7.59 -0.09 5.82
N GLY A 61 -7.44 0.86 6.72
CA GLY A 61 -6.32 0.85 7.64
C GLY A 61 -6.64 1.43 8.99
N ARG A 62 -5.71 1.23 9.91
CA ARG A 62 -5.71 1.87 11.22
C ARG A 62 -4.30 2.15 11.69
N PHE A 63 -4.17 3.12 12.58
CA PHE A 63 -2.93 3.43 13.29
C PHE A 63 -3.27 3.99 14.68
N ASP A 64 -2.30 3.93 15.58
CA ASP A 64 -2.39 4.57 16.88
C ASP A 64 -1.72 5.95 16.81
N THR A 65 -2.28 6.91 17.53
CA THR A 65 -1.68 8.23 17.74
C THR A 65 -1.49 8.49 19.22
N ASN A 66 -0.32 9.04 19.56
CA ASN A 66 0.01 9.51 20.90
C ASN A 66 0.37 11.00 20.79
N VAL A 67 -0.38 11.85 21.49
CA VAL A 67 -0.11 13.29 21.55
C VAL A 67 0.33 13.65 22.96
N TRP A 68 1.58 14.08 23.12
CA TRP A 68 2.09 14.63 24.37
C TRP A 68 1.71 16.09 24.46
N TYR A 69 1.14 16.48 25.58
CA TYR A 69 0.78 17.86 25.84
C TYR A 69 0.99 18.21 27.31
N SER A 70 1.22 19.48 27.57
CA SER A 70 1.18 20.05 28.90
C SER A 70 -0.19 20.66 29.20
N TYR A 71 -0.51 20.77 30.49
CA TYR A 71 -1.74 21.39 30.99
C TYR A 71 -1.45 22.08 32.33
N ASN A 72 -2.45 22.74 32.91
CA ASN A 72 -2.32 23.52 34.16
C ASN A 72 -1.14 24.52 34.10
N ASP A 73 -1.19 25.45 33.14
CA ASP A 73 -0.15 26.45 32.90
C ASP A 73 1.26 25.85 32.72
N ASN A 74 1.33 24.72 32.01
CA ASN A 74 2.54 23.95 31.74
C ASN A 74 3.23 23.34 32.98
N SER A 75 2.54 23.23 34.12
CA SER A 75 3.09 22.58 35.32
C SER A 75 3.00 21.05 35.28
N GLU A 76 2.09 20.51 34.46
CA GLU A 76 1.84 19.08 34.33
C GLU A 76 1.84 18.62 32.87
N THR A 77 2.05 17.32 32.63
CA THR A 77 2.06 16.73 31.29
C THR A 77 1.21 15.47 31.23
N ALA A 78 0.63 15.21 30.07
CA ALA A 78 -0.19 14.04 29.79
C ALA A 78 0.00 13.57 28.35
N VAL A 79 -0.52 12.38 28.06
CA VAL A 79 -0.55 11.81 26.71
C VAL A 79 -1.99 11.46 26.37
N ALA A 80 -2.51 12.05 25.30
CA ALA A 80 -3.76 11.60 24.69
C ALA A 80 -3.44 10.48 23.70
N LYS A 81 -4.18 9.38 23.77
CA LYS A 81 -3.98 8.20 22.92
C LYS A 81 -5.28 7.90 22.20
N ASP A 82 -5.18 7.58 20.92
CA ASP A 82 -6.33 7.15 20.13
C ASP A 82 -5.92 6.15 19.05
N THR A 83 -6.86 5.32 18.62
CA THR A 83 -6.70 4.42 17.48
C THR A 83 -7.60 4.90 16.35
N VAL A 84 -6.98 5.44 15.31
CA VAL A 84 -7.66 6.01 14.15
C VAL A 84 -7.85 4.93 13.09
N SER A 85 -9.08 4.78 12.59
CA SER A 85 -9.39 3.95 11.42
C SER A 85 -9.73 4.82 10.22
N TYR A 86 -9.34 4.40 9.02
CA TYR A 86 -9.58 5.15 7.79
C TYR A 86 -9.90 4.23 6.61
N VAL A 87 -10.48 4.83 5.57
CA VAL A 87 -10.74 4.20 4.28
C VAL A 87 -10.27 5.14 3.17
N GLU A 88 -9.48 4.61 2.25
CA GLU A 88 -8.91 5.34 1.13
C GLU A 88 -9.23 4.67 -0.19
N GLN A 89 -9.73 5.46 -1.14
CA GLN A 89 -10.02 4.98 -2.49
C GLN A 89 -8.91 5.41 -3.44
N ILE A 90 -8.28 4.42 -4.10
CA ILE A 90 -7.17 4.60 -5.02
C ILE A 90 -7.56 4.04 -6.39
N SER A 91 -7.82 4.92 -7.34
CA SER A 91 -8.17 4.53 -8.71
C SER A 91 -6.98 3.87 -9.41
N LEU A 92 -7.27 2.80 -10.14
CA LEU A 92 -6.26 2.09 -10.93
C LEU A 92 -6.06 2.75 -12.29
N GLN A 93 -4.85 2.60 -12.81
CA GLN A 93 -4.45 2.93 -14.17
C GLN A 93 -3.85 1.69 -14.83
N GLY A 94 -4.05 1.58 -16.15
CA GLY A 94 -3.49 0.49 -16.95
C GLY A 94 -4.10 -0.87 -16.61
N LEU A 95 -5.41 -0.90 -16.34
CA LEU A 95 -6.13 -2.14 -16.07
C LEU A 95 -6.12 -3.01 -17.33
N ASP A 96 -5.48 -4.17 -17.27
CA ASP A 96 -5.39 -5.09 -18.40
C ASP A 96 -6.78 -5.69 -18.69
N PRO A 97 -7.38 -5.41 -19.85
CA PRO A 97 -8.71 -5.92 -20.19
C PRO A 97 -8.74 -7.44 -20.38
N ASN A 98 -7.58 -8.08 -20.59
CA ASN A 98 -7.46 -9.54 -20.73
C ASN A 98 -7.26 -10.25 -19.40
N CYS A 99 -7.14 -9.49 -18.30
CA CYS A 99 -6.94 -10.07 -16.98
C CYS A 99 -8.24 -10.70 -16.48
N ALA A 100 -8.17 -11.97 -16.07
CA ALA A 100 -9.31 -12.68 -15.51
C ALA A 100 -9.69 -12.05 -14.16
N ARG A 101 -10.99 -11.76 -13.98
CA ARG A 101 -11.47 -11.06 -12.76
C ARG A 101 -11.68 -11.97 -11.56
N ASP A 102 -11.80 -13.27 -11.78
CA ASP A 102 -12.22 -14.23 -10.77
C ASP A 102 -11.07 -14.69 -9.85
N ASP A 103 -9.83 -14.27 -10.12
CA ASP A 103 -8.63 -14.65 -9.36
C ASP A 103 -7.63 -13.49 -9.25
N LEU A 104 -8.11 -12.36 -8.71
CA LEU A 104 -7.29 -11.17 -8.51
C LEU A 104 -6.80 -11.08 -7.06
N SER A 105 -5.53 -10.75 -6.90
CA SER A 105 -4.93 -10.38 -5.62
C SER A 105 -4.57 -8.90 -5.61
N VAL A 106 -4.72 -8.25 -4.45
CA VAL A 106 -4.36 -6.85 -4.25
C VAL A 106 -3.12 -6.79 -3.36
N HIS A 107 -2.09 -6.10 -3.83
CA HIS A 107 -0.91 -5.78 -3.05
C HIS A 107 -0.91 -4.29 -2.72
N VAL A 108 -0.92 -3.96 -1.42
CA VAL A 108 -0.83 -2.57 -0.94
C VAL A 108 0.57 -2.35 -0.38
N LYS A 109 1.28 -1.37 -0.92
CA LYS A 109 2.56 -0.90 -0.41
C LYS A 109 2.41 0.53 0.08
N VAL A 110 2.72 0.75 1.35
CA VAL A 110 2.76 2.08 1.96
C VAL A 110 4.13 2.70 1.67
N LYS A 111 4.16 3.70 0.78
CA LYS A 111 5.39 4.40 0.37
C LYS A 111 5.81 5.45 1.41
N GLN A 112 4.86 6.23 1.90
CA GLN A 112 5.04 7.11 3.05
C GLN A 112 4.14 6.58 4.17
N GLN A 113 4.77 6.09 5.25
CA GLN A 113 4.05 5.66 6.44
C GLN A 113 3.24 6.82 7.03
N PRO A 114 2.06 6.56 7.63
CA PRO A 114 1.29 7.59 8.30
C PRO A 114 2.15 8.37 9.28
N ASN A 115 2.28 9.67 9.03
CA ASN A 115 3.13 10.53 9.82
C ASN A 115 2.39 11.82 10.18
N CYS A 116 2.54 12.25 11.44
CA CYS A 116 2.03 13.54 11.86
C CYS A 116 2.85 14.65 11.22
N VAL A 117 2.19 15.53 10.47
CA VAL A 117 2.81 16.72 9.87
C VAL A 117 2.44 18.01 10.61
N ASP A 118 1.37 17.99 11.40
CA ASP A 118 0.90 19.13 12.17
C ASP A 118 -0.02 18.69 13.30
N ALA A 119 -0.01 19.44 14.41
CA ALA A 119 -0.91 19.23 15.53
C ALA A 119 -1.32 20.58 16.13
N THR A 120 -2.62 20.80 16.35
CA THR A 120 -3.15 22.10 16.78
C THR A 120 -4.20 21.91 17.86
N ILE A 121 -4.11 22.68 18.95
CA ILE A 121 -5.14 22.72 20.00
C ILE A 121 -6.33 23.52 19.47
N VAL A 122 -7.55 22.98 19.60
CA VAL A 122 -8.79 23.68 19.24
C VAL A 122 -9.07 24.81 20.24
N ASP A 123 -9.74 25.88 19.80
CA ASP A 123 -9.99 27.11 20.59
C ASP A 123 -10.65 26.87 21.96
N ASP A 124 -11.44 25.82 22.11
CA ASP A 124 -12.10 25.47 23.36
C ASP A 124 -11.20 24.69 24.34
N HIS A 125 -9.95 24.40 23.93
CA HIS A 125 -8.97 23.61 24.65
C HIS A 125 -9.52 22.27 25.15
N SER A 126 -10.33 21.57 24.37
CA SER A 126 -10.81 20.21 24.71
C SER A 126 -10.25 19.11 23.80
N GLU A 127 -9.73 19.52 22.64
CA GLU A 127 -9.35 18.64 21.54
C GLU A 127 -8.05 19.09 20.88
N ILE A 128 -7.36 18.14 20.27
CA ILE A 128 -6.19 18.37 19.44
C ILE A 128 -6.48 17.82 18.03
N LEU A 129 -6.36 18.68 17.02
CA LEU A 129 -6.40 18.31 15.62
C LEU A 129 -5.03 17.82 15.19
N VAL A 130 -4.93 16.58 14.71
CA VAL A 130 -3.69 15.97 14.21
C VAL A 130 -3.81 15.78 12.70
N ARG A 131 -2.96 16.47 11.93
CA ARG A 131 -2.86 16.27 10.48
C ARG A 131 -1.83 15.18 10.19
N VAL A 132 -2.28 14.12 9.53
CA VAL A 132 -1.47 12.95 9.17
C VAL A 132 -1.38 12.87 7.65
N GLU A 133 -0.16 12.69 7.14
CA GLU A 133 0.08 12.39 5.72
C GLU A 133 0.33 10.90 5.51
N THR A 134 -0.04 10.36 4.35
CA THR A 134 0.26 8.98 3.96
C THR A 134 0.33 8.88 2.44
N GLU A 135 1.18 7.98 1.93
CA GLU A 135 1.25 7.69 0.48
C GLU A 135 1.20 6.18 0.26
N TRP A 136 0.32 5.74 -0.64
CA TRP A 136 0.16 4.33 -1.02
C TRP A 136 0.51 4.12 -2.49
N LEU A 137 1.00 2.91 -2.76
CA LEU A 137 1.09 2.28 -4.07
C LEU A 137 0.29 1.00 -4.00
N VAL A 138 -0.60 0.77 -4.95
CA VAL A 138 -1.41 -0.46 -5.03
C VAL A 138 -1.16 -1.14 -6.37
N GLU A 139 -1.08 -2.46 -6.32
CA GLU A 139 -0.99 -3.32 -7.51
C GLU A 139 -2.09 -4.36 -7.45
N VAL A 140 -2.76 -4.57 -8.58
CA VAL A 140 -3.66 -5.72 -8.79
C VAL A 140 -2.88 -6.74 -9.60
N ILE A 141 -2.77 -7.96 -9.08
CA ILE A 141 -2.05 -9.06 -9.69
C ILE A 141 -3.05 -10.17 -9.99
N GLY A 142 -3.02 -10.71 -11.20
CA GLY A 142 -3.80 -11.89 -11.54
C GLY A 142 -3.47 -12.48 -12.90
N PRO A 143 -4.20 -13.54 -13.31
CA PRO A 143 -3.94 -14.25 -14.54
C PRO A 143 -4.24 -13.39 -15.76
N THR A 144 -3.25 -13.25 -16.64
CA THR A 144 -3.39 -12.61 -17.95
C THR A 144 -2.70 -13.39 -19.05
N LYS A 145 -2.94 -12.96 -20.29
CA LYS A 145 -2.41 -13.56 -21.52
C LYS A 145 -1.38 -12.65 -22.16
N VAL A 146 -0.20 -13.20 -22.40
CA VAL A 146 0.87 -12.52 -23.15
C VAL A 146 1.14 -13.29 -24.43
N TRP A 147 1.30 -12.57 -25.54
CA TRP A 147 1.62 -13.16 -26.83
C TRP A 147 3.11 -12.99 -27.12
N VAL A 148 3.79 -14.09 -27.40
CA VAL A 148 5.21 -14.07 -27.77
C VAL A 148 5.35 -14.46 -29.24
N LEU A 149 6.10 -13.66 -29.98
CA LEU A 149 6.52 -13.99 -31.33
C LEU A 149 7.57 -15.10 -31.25
N THR A 150 7.32 -16.21 -31.94
CA THR A 150 8.28 -17.30 -32.05
C THR A 150 8.99 -17.22 -33.39
N MET A 151 10.30 -17.40 -33.34
CA MET A 151 11.14 -17.43 -34.53
C MET A 151 11.78 -18.80 -34.65
N THR A 152 11.85 -19.31 -35.88
CA THR A 152 12.66 -20.50 -36.15
C THR A 152 14.13 -20.10 -36.02
N PRO A 153 14.91 -20.70 -35.11
CA PRO A 153 16.32 -20.33 -34.94
C PRO A 153 17.08 -20.58 -36.26
N SER A 154 17.73 -19.55 -36.79
CA SER A 154 18.33 -19.56 -38.13
C SER A 154 19.69 -20.26 -38.22
N HIS A 155 20.31 -20.65 -37.11
CA HIS A 155 21.55 -21.41 -37.11
C HIS A 155 21.60 -22.41 -35.94
N LYS A 156 22.06 -23.65 -36.21
CA LYS A 156 22.45 -24.60 -35.17
C LYS A 156 23.54 -23.97 -34.30
N LYS A 157 23.27 -23.71 -33.03
CA LYS A 157 24.26 -23.86 -31.96
C LYS A 157 23.61 -24.18 -30.62
N ASP A 158 24.13 -25.27 -30.09
CA ASP A 158 24.26 -25.74 -28.70
C ASP A 158 22.96 -25.97 -27.92
N SER A 159 22.71 -27.26 -27.64
CA SER A 159 21.74 -27.74 -26.67
C SER A 159 21.91 -26.98 -25.36
N PHE A 160 20.85 -26.28 -24.93
CA PHE A 160 20.73 -25.88 -23.54
C PHE A 160 20.44 -27.16 -22.73
N ASP A 161 21.50 -27.81 -22.27
CA ASP A 161 21.39 -28.83 -21.23
C ASP A 161 20.99 -28.11 -19.94
N ILE A 162 19.71 -28.19 -19.59
CA ILE A 162 19.21 -27.76 -18.29
C ILE A 162 19.74 -28.79 -17.29
N GLU A 163 20.90 -28.52 -16.67
CA GLU A 163 21.32 -29.25 -15.48
C GLU A 163 20.28 -29.00 -14.39
N SER A 164 19.45 -30.00 -14.10
CA SER A 164 18.59 -29.96 -12.92
C SER A 164 19.50 -30.09 -11.70
N SER A 165 19.83 -28.98 -11.05
CA SER A 165 20.45 -29.04 -9.72
C SER A 165 19.40 -29.58 -8.76
N SER A 166 19.52 -30.86 -8.40
CA SER A 166 18.81 -31.47 -7.28
C SER A 166 19.10 -30.66 -6.02
N LEU A 167 18.08 -29.94 -5.52
CA LEU A 167 18.12 -29.34 -4.19
C LEU A 167 18.12 -30.51 -3.19
N GLU A 168 19.28 -30.79 -2.61
CA GLU A 168 19.35 -31.64 -1.43
C GLU A 168 18.57 -30.94 -0.31
N GLU A 169 17.52 -31.61 0.18
CA GLU A 169 16.91 -31.33 1.48
C GLU A 169 18.00 -31.46 2.55
N SER A 170 18.53 -30.33 3.02
CA SER A 170 19.23 -30.29 4.30
C SER A 170 18.20 -30.23 5.41
N SER A 171 17.77 -31.41 5.86
CA SER A 171 17.11 -31.60 7.13
C SER A 171 18.06 -31.18 8.27
N LEU A 172 17.77 -30.06 8.94
CA LEU A 172 18.06 -29.81 10.36
C LEU A 172 17.00 -28.87 10.95
#